data_AF-A0A351GE48-F1
#
_entry.id   AF-A0A351GE48-F1
#
_cell.length_a   1.000
_cell.length_b   1.000
_cell.length_c   1.000
_cell.angle_alpha   90.00
_cell.angle_beta   90.00
_cell.angle_gamma   90.00
#
_symmetry.space_group_name_H-M   'P 1'
#
loop_
_entity.id
_entity.type
_entity.pdbx_description
1 polymer ?
#
loop_
_entity_poly.entity_id
_entity_poly.type
_entity_poly.pdbx_seq_one_letter_code
_entity_poly.pdbx_strand_id
1 'polypeptide(L)'
;MKNSTHLHPKIDLDHLNEYLDARKLICQGVPAGGSIGTMDLLDRFRQLTSSRSTIIQSSKTHPGLCHDPQQELDDIFEKYVL
;
A
#
# COMPACT_ATOMS: atom_id res chain seq x y z
N MET A 1 -8.51 -2.17 -19.59
CA MET A 1 -7.21 -1.68 -19.12
C MET A 1 -6.18 -1.96 -20.20
N LYS A 2 -5.58 -0.92 -20.81
CA LYS A 2 -4.51 -1.10 -21.79
C LYS A 2 -3.20 -1.27 -21.02
N ASN A 3 -2.57 -2.45 -21.12
CA ASN A 3 -1.26 -2.70 -20.53
C ASN A 3 -0.18 -2.07 -21.43
N SER A 4 0.03 -0.77 -21.28
CA SER A 4 1.17 -0.07 -21.90
C SER A 4 2.34 -0.09 -20.93
N THR A 5 3.03 -1.23 -20.80
CA THR A 5 4.23 -1.35 -19.99
C THR A 5 5.44 -0.87 -20.80
N HIS A 6 5.64 0.44 -20.87
CA HIS A 6 6.85 1.03 -21.44
C HIS A 6 7.86 1.23 -20.32
N LEU A 7 8.88 0.37 -20.28
CA LEU A 7 10.00 0.49 -19.36
C LEU A 7 11.22 1.04 -20.10
N HIS A 8 12.08 1.74 -19.37
CA HIS A 8 13.34 2.21 -19.92
C HIS A 8 14.19 1.00 -20.34
N PRO A 9 14.81 0.96 -21.53
CA PRO A 9 15.52 -0.23 -22.03
C PRO A 9 16.68 -0.71 -21.17
N LYS A 10 17.21 0.16 -20.31
CA LYS A 10 18.32 -0.12 -19.39
C LYS A 10 17.87 -0.22 -17.93
N ILE A 11 16.58 -0.36 -17.67
CA ILE A 11 16.11 -0.57 -16.29
C ILE A 11 16.66 -1.90 -15.78
N ASP A 12 17.14 -1.89 -14.54
CA ASP A 12 17.52 -3.11 -13.85
C ASP A 12 16.25 -3.69 -13.19
N LEU A 13 15.75 -4.79 -13.74
CA LEU A 13 14.54 -5.44 -13.25
C LEU A 13 14.77 -6.18 -11.94
N ASP A 14 15.97 -6.72 -11.72
CA ASP A 14 16.29 -7.45 -10.50
C ASP A 14 16.31 -6.47 -9.33
N HIS A 15 16.99 -5.33 -9.51
CA HIS A 15 17.00 -4.25 -8.52
C HIS A 15 15.60 -3.70 -8.24
N LEU A 16 14.75 -3.53 -9.27
CA LEU A 16 13.37 -3.09 -9.08
C LEU A 16 12.54 -4.10 -8.28
N ASN A 17 12.69 -5.40 -8.57
CA ASN A 17 12.00 -6.47 -7.87
C ASN A 17 12.40 -6.52 -6.40
N GLU A 18 13.68 -6.31 -6.07
CA GLU A 18 14.14 -6.22 -4.68
C GLU A 18 13.40 -5.14 -3.88
N TYR A 19 13.19 -3.95 -4.45
CA TYR A 19 12.40 -2.91 -3.78
C TYR A 19 10.92 -3.27 -3.65
N LEU A 20 10.34 -3.92 -4.65
CA LEU A 20 8.94 -4.37 -4.60
C LEU A 20 8.75 -5.44 -3.52
N ASP A 21 9.66 -6.39 -3.42
CA ASP A 21 9.65 -7.44 -2.40
C ASP A 21 9.84 -6.86 -1.00
N ALA A 22 10.75 -5.90 -0.83
CA ALA A 22 10.89 -5.19 0.44
C ALA A 22 9.58 -4.50 0.86
N ARG A 23 8.88 -3.83 -0.08
CA ARG A 23 7.56 -3.23 0.20
C ARG A 23 6.52 -4.27 0.57
N LYS A 24 6.50 -5.43 -0.09
CA LYS A 24 5.59 -6.54 0.23
C LYS A 24 5.80 -7.05 1.66
N LEU A 25 7.05 -7.22 2.07
CA LEU A 25 7.40 -7.64 3.44
C LEU A 25 6.97 -6.60 4.49
N ILE A 26 7.10 -5.30 4.18
CA ILE A 26 6.58 -4.21 5.04
C ILE A 26 5.05 -4.28 5.15
N CYS A 27 4.34 -4.50 4.04
CA CYS A 27 2.88 -4.67 4.05
C CYS A 27 2.45 -5.85 4.92
N GLN A 28 3.19 -6.96 4.84
CA GLN A 28 2.94 -8.17 5.65
C GLN A 28 3.21 -7.97 7.15
N GLY A 29 4.00 -6.95 7.53
CA GLY A 29 4.29 -6.67 8.93
C GLY A 29 5.20 -7.71 9.59
N VAL A 30 6.17 -8.24 8.84
CA VAL A 30 7.10 -9.29 9.31
C VAL A 30 8.51 -8.74 9.55
N PRO A 31 9.33 -9.35 10.43
CA PRO A 31 10.71 -8.92 10.69
C PRO A 31 11.60 -8.89 9.43
N ALA A 32 11.30 -9.72 8.44
CA ALA A 32 11.99 -9.72 7.15
C ALA A 32 11.83 -8.40 6.37
N GLY A 33 10.82 -7.57 6.69
CA GLY A 33 10.64 -6.21 6.17
C GLY A 33 11.51 -5.15 6.85
N GLY A 34 12.49 -5.57 7.66
CA GLY A 34 13.35 -4.67 8.43
C GLY A 34 12.62 -3.98 9.58
N SER A 35 13.20 -2.88 10.09
CA SER A 35 12.65 -2.13 11.22
C SER A 35 11.25 -1.56 10.95
N ILE A 36 10.94 -1.25 9.68
CA ILE A 36 9.61 -0.78 9.28
C ILE A 36 8.61 -1.94 9.34
N GLY A 37 9.00 -3.15 8.90
CA GLY A 37 8.14 -4.33 8.97
C GLY A 37 7.66 -4.67 10.38
N THR A 38 8.41 -4.31 11.41
CA THR A 38 8.05 -4.57 12.82
C THR A 38 7.25 -3.45 13.49
N MET A 39 7.00 -2.33 12.82
CA MET A 39 6.17 -1.23 13.37
C MET A 39 4.69 -1.63 13.43
N ASP A 40 3.87 -0.90 14.18
CA ASP A 40 2.41 -1.06 14.14
C ASP A 40 1.83 -0.71 12.75
N LEU A 41 0.65 -1.24 12.43
CA LEU A 41 -0.02 -1.09 11.14
C LEU A 41 -0.09 0.37 10.67
N LEU A 42 -0.45 1.30 11.55
CA LEU A 42 -0.60 2.71 11.21
C LEU A 42 0.74 3.35 10.82
N ASP A 43 1.81 3.04 11.55
CA ASP A 43 3.15 3.54 11.26
C ASP A 43 3.70 2.95 9.96
N ARG A 44 3.50 1.65 9.72
CA ARG A 44 3.87 1.01 8.44
C ARG A 44 3.16 1.67 7.27
N PHE A 45 1.85 1.88 7.40
CA PHE A 45 1.05 2.55 6.38
C PHE A 45 1.53 3.97 6.11
N ARG A 46 1.86 4.74 7.16
CA ARG A 46 2.43 6.08 7.02
C ARG A 46 3.77 6.07 6.28
N GLN A 47 4.63 5.10 6.55
CA GLN A 47 5.91 4.95 5.84
C GLN A 47 5.67 4.61 4.36
N LEU A 48 4.79 3.65 4.08
CA LEU A 48 4.49 3.20 2.71
C LEU A 48 3.85 4.30 1.84
N THR A 49 3.04 5.17 2.43
CA THR A 49 2.35 6.28 1.73
C THR A 49 3.19 7.56 1.69
N SER A 50 4.31 7.62 2.41
CA SER A 50 5.21 8.77 2.40
C SER A 50 5.93 8.89 1.05
N SER A 51 5.90 10.08 0.47
CA SER A 51 6.61 10.42 -0.77
C SER A 51 8.11 10.66 -0.54
N ARG A 52 8.80 9.68 0.07
CA ARG A 52 10.24 9.76 0.42
C ARG A 52 11.14 8.86 -0.42
N SER A 53 10.58 7.88 -1.13
CA SER A 53 11.36 7.02 -2.02
C SER A 53 11.58 7.70 -3.37
N THR A 54 12.82 7.64 -3.85
CA THR A 54 13.22 8.06 -5.21
C THR A 54 13.04 6.96 -6.25
N ILE A 55 12.59 5.78 -5.83
CA ILE A 55 12.51 4.57 -6.68
C ILE A 55 11.06 4.14 -6.85
N ILE A 56 10.31 3.98 -5.75
CA ILE A 56 8.89 3.61 -5.78
C ILE A 56 8.06 4.72 -5.14
N GLN A 57 7.38 5.50 -5.98
CA GLN A 57 6.44 6.51 -5.53
C GLN A 57 5.02 5.94 -5.43
N SER A 58 4.46 5.97 -4.23
CA SER A 58 3.05 5.60 -4.01
C SER A 58 2.13 6.66 -4.62
N SER A 59 0.97 6.24 -5.13
CA SER A 59 -0.09 7.17 -5.48
C SER A 59 -0.64 7.88 -4.23
N LYS A 60 -1.47 8.90 -4.44
CA LYS A 60 -2.25 9.48 -3.35
C LYS A 60 -3.05 8.38 -2.65
N THR A 61 -3.14 8.47 -1.33
CA THR A 61 -4.01 7.61 -0.55
C THR A 61 -5.46 7.92 -0.89
N HIS A 62 -6.21 6.90 -1.31
CA HIS A 62 -7.64 7.00 -1.53
C HIS A 62 -8.35 6.25 -0.39
N PRO A 63 -8.89 6.97 0.61
CA PRO A 63 -9.68 6.34 1.66
C PRO A 63 -11.05 5.90 1.11
N GLY A 64 -11.76 5.06 1.86
CA GLY A 64 -13.13 4.66 1.51
C GLY A 64 -13.21 3.48 0.54
N LEU A 65 -12.30 2.50 0.67
CA LEU A 65 -12.50 1.22 0.01
C LEU A 65 -13.75 0.57 0.60
N CYS A 66 -14.82 0.52 -0.17
CA CYS A 66 -16.11 -0.03 0.23
C CYS A 66 -16.50 -1.11 -0.78
N HIS A 67 -16.74 -2.32 -0.30
CA HIS A 67 -17.12 -3.46 -1.14
C HIS A 67 -18.63 -3.54 -1.33
N ASP A 68 -19.40 -3.27 -0.27
CA ASP A 68 -20.86 -3.19 -0.30
C ASP A 68 -21.32 -1.88 0.38
N PRO A 69 -21.62 -0.83 -0.40
CA PRO A 69 -22.05 0.45 0.13
C PRO A 69 -23.35 0.41 0.93
N GLN A 70 -24.25 -0.53 0.61
CA GLN A 70 -25.53 -0.63 1.31
C GLN A 70 -25.32 -1.24 2.69
N GLN A 71 -24.55 -2.32 2.77
CA GLN A 71 -24.23 -2.95 4.04
C GLN A 71 -23.49 -1.99 4.99
N GLU A 72 -22.47 -1.28 4.49
CA GLU A 72 -21.72 -0.32 5.32
C GLU A 72 -22.61 0.83 5.82
N LEU A 73 -23.56 1.29 5.00
CA LEU A 73 -24.51 2.32 5.42
C LEU A 73 -25.42 1.80 6.55
N ASP A 74 -25.97 0.60 6.40
CA ASP A 74 -26.86 0.00 7.40
C ASP A 74 -26.13 -0.20 8.73
N ASP A 75 -24.89 -0.70 8.71
CA ASP A 75 -24.04 -0.90 9.89
C ASP A 75 -23.71 0.41 10.63
N ILE A 76 -23.41 1.48 9.88
CA ILE A 76 -23.11 2.79 10.45
C ILE A 76 -24.39 3.41 11.05
N PHE A 77 -25.53 3.26 10.38
CA PHE A 77 -26.81 3.79 10.86
C PHE A 77 -27.22 3.12 12.18
N GLU A 78 -27.13 1.79 12.25
CA GLU A 78 -27.42 1.02 13.47
C GLU A 78 -26.52 1.43 14.65
N LYS A 79 -25.23 1.67 14.42
CA LYS A 79 -24.27 1.96 15.49
C LYS A 79 -24.38 3.37 16.08
N TYR A 80 -24.81 4.35 15.28
CA TYR A 80 -24.68 5.76 15.63
C TYR A 80 -25.99 6.55 15.65
N VAL A 81 -27.10 5.97 15.17
CA VAL A 81 -28.40 6.65 15.11
C VAL A 81 -29.47 5.93 15.93
N LEU A 82 -29.54 4.60 15.87
CA LEU A 82 -30.48 3.77 16.63
C LEU A 82 -29.98 3.50 18.06
#